data_AF-A0A117P3F1-F1
#
_entry.id   AF-A0A117P3F1-F1
#
_cell.length_a   1.000
_cell.length_b   1.000
_cell.length_c   1.000
_cell.angle_alpha   90.00
_cell.angle_beta   90.00
_cell.angle_gamma   90.00
#
_symmetry.space_group_name_H-M   'P 1'
#
loop_
_entity.id
_entity.type
_entity.pdbx_description
1 polymer ?
#
loop_
_entity_poly.entity_id
_entity_poly.type
_entity_poly.pdbx_seq_one_letter_code
_entity_poly.pdbx_strand_id
1 'polypeptide(L)'
;MFFASLRKAAGGLTAATVLAVGATVLAAPSASAVGSSACTKNIADTTRQITRWGDTILRDGPGESYRKKKTLFTGEKVRLYCRAYNKHTATYWYYGKNGTTKGWIDEYAF
;
A
#
# COMPACT_ATOMS: atom_id res chain seq x y z
N MET A 1 29.67 -20.14 45.76
CA MET A 1 30.82 -20.50 44.89
C MET A 1 31.40 -19.23 44.30
N PHE A 2 32.67 -18.98 44.66
CA PHE A 2 33.74 -18.18 44.03
C PHE A 2 33.44 -16.88 43.26
N PHE A 3 33.97 -15.79 43.83
CA PHE A 3 34.50 -14.63 43.09
C PHE A 3 35.61 -15.06 42.12
N ALA A 4 35.70 -14.42 40.96
CA ALA A 4 36.95 -14.31 40.22
C ALA A 4 37.05 -12.91 39.58
N SER A 5 38.12 -12.21 39.98
CA SER A 5 38.55 -10.92 39.46
C SER A 5 39.79 -11.13 38.58
N LEU A 6 39.94 -10.26 37.56
CA LEU A 6 41.10 -9.94 36.71
C LEU A 6 41.88 -11.05 35.98
N ARG A 7 42.11 -10.83 34.68
CA ARG A 7 43.45 -10.88 34.04
C ARG A 7 43.51 -9.97 32.80
N LYS A 8 44.65 -9.30 32.68
CA LYS A 8 45.07 -8.27 31.71
C LYS A 8 45.83 -8.93 30.54
N ALA A 9 46.09 -8.15 29.48
CA ALA A 9 46.97 -8.38 28.30
C ALA A 9 46.23 -8.88 27.05
N ALA A 10 46.53 -8.50 25.82
CA ALA A 10 47.43 -7.52 25.19
C ALA A 10 47.11 -7.55 23.68
N GLY A 11 47.61 -6.57 22.91
CA GLY A 11 47.80 -6.74 21.47
C GLY A 11 46.85 -5.90 20.63
N GLY A 12 47.39 -4.83 20.07
CA GLY A 12 46.72 -4.02 19.07
C GLY A 12 46.52 -4.79 17.77
N LEU A 13 45.40 -4.53 17.12
CA LEU A 13 45.19 -4.70 15.70
C LEU A 13 44.39 -3.48 15.23
N THR A 14 45.07 -2.57 14.55
CA THR A 14 44.47 -1.56 13.70
C THR A 14 43.60 -2.24 12.66
N ALA A 15 42.31 -1.93 12.63
CA ALA A 15 41.47 -2.15 11.45
C ALA A 15 40.36 -1.10 11.44
N ALA A 16 40.35 -0.29 10.38
CA ALA A 16 39.39 0.77 10.13
C ALA A 16 37.95 0.23 10.17
N THR A 17 37.09 0.81 11.00
CA THR A 17 35.65 0.65 10.86
C THR A 17 35.08 1.89 10.17
N VAL A 18 34.66 1.60 8.94
CA VAL A 18 33.93 2.41 7.97
C VAL A 18 32.74 3.16 8.62
N LEU A 19 32.50 4.38 8.13
CA LEU A 19 31.31 5.19 8.39
C LEU A 19 30.03 4.36 8.22
N ALA A 20 29.31 4.07 9.31
CA ALA A 20 27.91 3.69 9.24
C ALA A 20 27.04 4.93 9.51
N VAL A 21 27.09 5.90 8.60
CA VAL A 21 26.11 6.98 8.57
C VAL A 21 24.79 6.39 8.08
N GLY A 22 23.77 6.52 8.92
CA GLY A 22 22.48 5.87 8.76
C GLY A 22 21.83 6.11 7.40
N ALA A 23 21.52 5.02 6.73
CA ALA A 23 20.39 4.99 5.81
C ALA A 23 19.20 4.47 6.61
N THR A 24 18.43 5.38 7.20
CA THR A 24 17.06 5.09 7.58
C THR A 24 16.34 4.65 6.32
N VAL A 25 16.11 3.35 6.17
CA VAL A 25 15.19 2.84 5.15
C VAL A 25 13.84 3.43 5.53
N LEU A 26 13.43 4.49 4.82
CA LEU A 26 12.06 4.97 4.82
C LEU A 26 11.24 3.81 4.26
N ALA A 27 10.78 2.92 5.13
CA ALA A 27 9.74 1.97 4.82
C ALA A 27 8.53 2.81 4.44
N ALA A 28 8.35 3.05 3.14
CA ALA A 28 7.10 3.58 2.63
C ALA A 28 6.00 2.70 3.21
N PRO A 29 5.00 3.26 3.92
CA PRO A 29 4.01 2.45 4.59
C PRO A 29 3.38 1.55 3.55
N SER A 30 3.63 0.25 3.65
CA SER A 30 2.86 -0.75 2.93
C SER A 30 1.46 -0.63 3.50
N ALA A 31 0.64 0.16 2.82
CA ALA A 31 -0.75 0.41 3.19
C ALA A 31 -1.49 -0.91 3.12
N SER A 32 -1.40 -1.70 4.19
CA SER A 32 -2.09 -2.96 4.38
C SER A 32 -3.42 -2.62 5.05
N ALA A 33 -4.26 -1.85 4.35
CA ALA A 33 -5.67 -1.78 4.71
C ALA A 33 -6.30 -3.11 4.27
N VAL A 34 -7.23 -3.64 5.06
CA VAL A 34 -8.06 -4.79 4.65
C VAL A 34 -8.72 -4.43 3.31
N GLY A 35 -8.22 -5.01 2.21
CA GLY A 35 -8.56 -4.66 0.83
C GLY A 35 -7.38 -4.23 -0.04
N SER A 36 -6.30 -3.66 0.50
CA SER A 36 -5.11 -3.21 -0.26
C SER A 36 -4.05 -4.29 -0.49
N SER A 37 -4.23 -5.49 0.05
CA SER A 37 -3.28 -6.59 -0.15
C SER A 37 -3.05 -6.96 -1.62
N ALA A 38 -4.01 -6.63 -2.50
CA ALA A 38 -3.90 -6.84 -3.94
C ALA A 38 -3.23 -5.66 -4.69
N CYS A 39 -2.82 -4.58 -4.00
CA CYS A 39 -2.13 -3.45 -4.64
C CYS A 39 -0.83 -3.91 -5.29
N THR A 40 -0.72 -3.73 -6.60
CA THR A 40 0.52 -4.03 -7.34
C THR A 40 1.33 -2.78 -7.66
N LYS A 41 0.69 -1.60 -7.67
CA LYS A 41 1.36 -0.32 -7.88
C LYS A 41 0.73 0.76 -7.03
N ASN A 42 1.55 1.44 -6.22
CA ASN A 42 1.16 2.66 -5.54
C ASN A 42 0.96 3.78 -6.57
N ILE A 43 -0.11 4.55 -6.41
CA ILE A 43 -0.33 5.77 -7.17
C ILE A 43 -0.29 6.93 -6.18
N ALA A 44 0.33 8.04 -6.60
CA ALA A 44 0.28 9.27 -5.83
C ALA A 44 -1.18 9.56 -5.45
N ASP A 45 -1.37 10.01 -4.21
CA ASP A 45 -2.69 10.24 -3.65
C ASP A 45 -3.42 11.27 -4.51
N THR A 46 -4.39 10.79 -5.29
CA THR A 46 -5.07 11.58 -6.30
C THR A 46 -6.58 11.39 -6.18
N THR A 47 -7.32 12.46 -6.39
CA THR A 47 -8.78 12.43 -6.39
C THR A 47 -9.27 12.45 -7.83
N ARG A 48 -10.04 11.43 -8.21
CA ARG A 48 -10.71 11.36 -9.51
C ARG A 48 -12.22 11.42 -9.32
N GLN A 49 -12.91 11.94 -10.32
CA GLN A 49 -14.36 12.04 -10.36
C GLN A 49 -14.93 10.93 -11.25
N ILE A 50 -16.03 10.30 -10.82
CA ILE A 50 -16.74 9.31 -11.62
C ILE A 50 -17.32 10.01 -12.86
N THR A 51 -16.92 9.56 -14.04
CA THR A 51 -17.39 10.07 -15.35
C THR A 51 -18.32 9.09 -16.04
N ARG A 52 -18.26 7.81 -15.68
CA ARG A 52 -19.15 6.78 -16.19
C ARG A 52 -20.61 7.14 -15.91
N TRP A 53 -21.44 7.10 -16.95
CA TRP A 53 -22.88 7.21 -16.83
C TRP A 53 -23.46 5.91 -16.28
N GLY A 54 -24.25 6.01 -15.21
CA GLY A 54 -24.85 4.86 -14.52
C GLY A 54 -24.23 4.60 -13.14
N ASP A 55 -24.44 3.39 -12.64
CA ASP A 55 -23.91 2.95 -11.35
C ASP A 55 -22.46 2.50 -11.47
N THR A 56 -21.65 2.91 -10.50
CA THR A 56 -20.29 2.42 -10.31
C THR A 56 -20.16 1.81 -8.94
N ILE A 57 -19.64 0.60 -8.84
CA ILE A 57 -19.68 -0.17 -7.59
C ILE A 57 -18.31 -0.22 -6.93
N LEU A 58 -18.23 0.28 -5.69
CA LEU A 58 -17.09 0.02 -4.81
C LEU A 58 -17.18 -1.42 -4.29
N ARG A 59 -16.09 -2.18 -4.42
CA ARG A 59 -16.03 -3.61 -4.06
C ARG A 59 -14.97 -3.92 -3.01
N ASP A 60 -15.07 -5.08 -2.36
CA ASP A 60 -14.07 -5.53 -1.37
C ASP A 60 -12.76 -6.05 -2.00
N GLY A 61 -12.76 -6.35 -3.30
CA GLY A 61 -11.56 -6.77 -4.05
C GLY A 61 -11.58 -6.33 -5.51
N PRO A 62 -10.44 -6.44 -6.22
CA PRO A 62 -10.27 -5.97 -7.59
C PRO A 62 -10.92 -6.93 -8.59
N GLY A 63 -12.25 -6.92 -8.69
CA GLY A 63 -13.01 -7.77 -9.61
C GLY A 63 -14.51 -7.69 -9.38
N GLU A 64 -15.30 -8.03 -10.41
CA GLU A 64 -16.77 -7.97 -10.33
C GLU A 64 -17.39 -9.07 -9.46
N SER A 65 -16.67 -10.16 -9.22
CA SER A 65 -17.08 -11.25 -8.34
C SER A 65 -17.02 -10.89 -6.85
N TYR A 66 -16.29 -9.83 -6.48
CA TYR A 66 -16.18 -9.39 -5.10
C TYR A 66 -17.44 -8.67 -4.63
N ARG A 67 -17.73 -8.81 -3.33
CA ARG A 67 -18.90 -8.20 -2.68
C ARG A 67 -18.98 -6.68 -2.93
N LYS A 68 -20.19 -6.21 -3.22
CA LYS A 68 -20.53 -4.79 -3.36
C LYS A 68 -20.53 -4.12 -1.98
N LYS A 69 -19.91 -2.95 -1.87
CA LYS A 69 -19.85 -2.16 -0.62
C LYS A 69 -20.68 -0.89 -0.70
N LYS A 70 -20.58 -0.19 -1.82
CA LYS A 70 -21.25 1.09 -2.04
C LYS A 70 -21.46 1.32 -3.54
N THR A 71 -22.61 1.85 -3.91
CA THR A 71 -22.85 2.39 -5.24
C THR A 71 -22.45 3.86 -5.28
N LEU A 72 -21.73 4.24 -6.33
CA LEU A 72 -21.35 5.59 -6.68
C LEU A 72 -22.00 6.01 -7.99
N PHE A 73 -22.24 7.31 -8.14
CA PHE A 73 -22.81 7.90 -9.34
C PHE A 73 -21.86 8.91 -9.99
N THR A 74 -22.15 9.23 -11.24
CA THR A 74 -21.46 10.29 -11.99
C THR A 74 -21.39 11.58 -11.17
N GLY A 75 -20.20 12.20 -11.13
CA GLY A 75 -19.97 13.41 -10.33
C GLY A 75 -19.37 13.15 -8.95
N GLU A 76 -19.51 11.94 -8.40
CA GLU A 76 -18.89 11.63 -7.11
C GLU A 76 -17.37 11.55 -7.21
N LYS A 77 -16.68 11.91 -6.12
CA LYS A 77 -15.21 11.94 -6.04
C LYS A 77 -14.70 10.74 -5.26
N VAL A 78 -13.63 10.13 -5.75
CA VAL A 78 -12.93 9.02 -5.12
C VAL A 78 -11.45 9.38 -4.99
N ARG A 79 -10.92 9.27 -3.78
CA ARG A 79 -9.50 9.42 -3.50
C ARG A 79 -8.82 8.06 -3.66
N LEU A 80 -7.88 7.96 -4.60
CA LEU A 80 -7.23 6.72 -5.01
C LEU A 80 -5.83 6.61 -4.39
N TYR A 81 -5.44 5.38 -4.05
CA TYR A 81 -4.19 5.09 -3.32
C TYR A 81 -3.26 4.12 -4.06
N CYS A 82 -3.85 3.16 -4.76
CA CYS A 82 -3.10 2.16 -5.51
C CYS A 82 -3.93 1.63 -6.67
N ARG A 83 -3.29 0.84 -7.52
CA ARG A 83 -3.97 0.00 -8.51
C ARG A 83 -3.50 -1.44 -8.44
N ALA A 84 -4.35 -2.32 -8.95
CA ALA A 84 -4.09 -3.73 -9.20
C ALA A 84 -4.49 -4.07 -10.62
N TYR A 85 -3.80 -5.03 -11.24
CA TYR A 85 -4.22 -5.58 -12.53
C TYR A 85 -4.89 -6.93 -12.28
N ASN A 86 -6.16 -7.07 -12.68
CA ASN A 86 -6.85 -8.35 -12.63
C ASN A 86 -6.56 -9.11 -13.93
N LYS A 87 -5.81 -10.22 -13.82
CA LYS A 87 -5.44 -11.06 -14.97
C LYS A 87 -6.61 -11.82 -15.60
N HIS A 88 -7.68 -12.08 -14.83
CA HIS A 88 -8.85 -12.81 -15.32
C HIS A 88 -9.74 -11.94 -16.22
N THR A 89 -9.88 -10.66 -15.90
CA THR A 89 -10.69 -9.70 -16.70
C THR A 89 -9.84 -8.80 -17.59
N ALA A 90 -8.52 -8.91 -17.50
CA ALA A 90 -7.55 -8.06 -18.19
C ALA A 90 -7.75 -6.55 -17.92
N THR A 91 -8.20 -6.18 -16.72
CA THR A 91 -8.60 -4.80 -16.36
C THR A 91 -7.81 -4.29 -15.15
N TYR A 92 -7.51 -3.00 -15.13
CA TYR A 92 -7.04 -2.34 -13.92
C TYR A 92 -8.19 -2.02 -12.96
N TRP A 93 -7.90 -2.17 -11.68
CA TRP A 93 -8.76 -1.78 -10.58
C TRP A 93 -8.01 -0.81 -9.69
N TYR A 94 -8.69 0.23 -9.25
CA TYR A 94 -8.15 1.22 -8.34
C TYR A 94 -8.68 0.98 -6.94
N TYR A 95 -7.80 1.01 -5.95
CA TYR A 95 -8.22 1.03 -4.56
C TYR A 95 -8.29 2.47 -4.08
N GLY A 96 -9.41 2.84 -3.47
CA GLY A 96 -9.66 4.20 -3.04
C GLY A 96 -10.65 4.31 -1.89
N LYS A 97 -11.01 5.55 -1.56
CA LYS A 97 -12.10 5.89 -0.66
C LYS A 97 -13.06 6.88 -1.28
N ASN A 98 -14.33 6.73 -0.97
CA ASN A 98 -15.35 7.76 -1.09
C ASN A 98 -16.01 7.93 0.28
N GLY A 99 -15.91 9.13 0.86
CA GLY A 99 -16.24 9.37 2.27
C GLY A 99 -15.44 8.46 3.21
N THR A 100 -16.15 7.70 4.06
CA THR A 100 -15.58 6.72 4.98
C THR A 100 -15.41 5.33 4.36
N THR A 101 -16.00 5.07 3.19
CA THR A 101 -16.01 3.74 2.57
C THR A 101 -14.77 3.57 1.69
N LYS A 102 -14.00 2.50 1.95
CA LYS A 102 -12.86 2.09 1.12
C LYS A 102 -13.21 0.88 0.27
N GLY A 103 -12.68 0.82 -0.95
CA GLY A 103 -12.92 -0.32 -1.83
C GLY A 103 -12.23 -0.19 -3.18
N TRP A 104 -12.49 -1.17 -4.02
CA TRP A 104 -12.00 -1.29 -5.38
C TRP A 104 -13.02 -0.81 -6.39
N ILE A 105 -12.54 -0.11 -7.41
CA ILE A 105 -13.33 0.44 -8.50
C ILE A 105 -12.62 0.12 -9.82
N ASP A 106 -13.38 -0.24 -10.85
CA ASP A 106 -12.81 -0.57 -12.16
C ASP A 106 -12.27 0.71 -12.85
N GLU A 107 -11.30 0.55 -13.74
CA GLU A 107 -10.70 1.69 -14.43
C GLU A 107 -11.68 2.46 -15.33
N TYR A 108 -12.74 1.82 -15.80
CA TYR A 108 -13.74 2.42 -16.69
C TYR A 108 -14.73 3.35 -15.95
N ALA A 109 -14.58 3.48 -14.63
CA ALA A 109 -15.35 4.43 -13.83
C ALA A 109 -15.00 5.92 -14.10
N PHE A 110 -13.80 6.18 -14.63
CA PHE A 110 -13.19 7.51 -14.70
C PHE A 110 -12.85 7.96 -16.11
#